data_AF-A0A8S0FL54-F1
#
_entry.id   AF-A0A8S0FL54-F1
#
_cell.length_a   1.000
_cell.length_b   1.000
_cell.length_c   1.000
_cell.angle_alpha   90.00
_cell.angle_beta   90.00
_cell.angle_gamma   90.00
#
_symmetry.space_group_name_H-M   'P 1'
#
loop_
_entity.id
_entity.type
_entity.pdbx_description
1 polymer ?
#
loop_
_entity_poly.entity_id
_entity_poly.type
_entity_poly.pdbx_seq_one_letter_code
_entity_poly.pdbx_strand_id
1 'polypeptide(L)' 'MQSITPPLIAVIGSDGSGKSTVCEHLITVVEKYGAAERVHLGKQAGNVGRSVTKKL' A
#
# COMPACT_ATOMS: atom_id res chain seq x y z
N MET A 1 -3.08 25.39 -4.19
CA MET A 1 -3.06 24.02 -4.75
C MET A 1 -3.64 23.08 -3.71
N GLN A 2 -4.73 22.37 -4.02
CA GLN A 2 -5.19 21.30 -3.13
C GLN A 2 -4.16 20.16 -3.21
N SER A 3 -3.57 19.81 -2.07
CA SER A 3 -2.73 18.61 -1.94
C SER A 3 -3.63 17.40 -2.16
N ILE A 4 -3.44 16.69 -3.27
CA ILE A 4 -4.10 15.40 -3.50
C ILE A 4 -3.29 14.37 -2.74
N THR A 5 -3.74 14.02 -1.54
CA THR A 5 -3.20 12.86 -0.82
C THR A 5 -3.51 11.60 -1.61
N PRO A 6 -2.53 10.75 -1.95
CA PRO A 6 -2.79 9.51 -2.66
C PRO A 6 -3.80 8.63 -1.91
N PRO A 7 -4.67 7.89 -2.61
CA PRO A 7 -5.61 6.98 -1.98
C PRO A 7 -4.86 5.84 -1.25
N LEU A 8 -5.31 5.51 -0.04
CA LEU A 8 -4.76 4.41 0.76
C LEU A 8 -5.72 3.22 0.74
N ILE A 9 -5.21 2.04 0.37
CA ILE A 9 -5.97 0.79 0.39
C ILE A 9 -5.43 -0.08 1.53
N ALA A 10 -6.28 -0.37 2.53
CA ALA A 10 -5.94 -1.25 3.65
C ALA A 10 -6.46 -2.67 3.42
N VAL A 11 -5.58 -3.67 3.48
CA VAL A 11 -5.94 -5.10 3.39
C VAL A 11 -5.85 -5.72 4.78
N ILE A 12 -7.01 -6.07 5.35
CA ILE A 12 -7.16 -6.58 6.73
C ILE A 12 -7.77 -7.99 6.74
N GLY A 13 -7.51 -8.76 7.81
CA GLY A 13 -7.96 -10.17 7.91
C GLY A 13 -7.19 -10.98 8.94
N SER A 14 -7.72 -12.14 9.33
CA SER A 14 -7.11 -13.07 10.29
C SER A 14 -5.77 -13.65 9.81
N ASP A 15 -4.97 -14.22 10.71
CA ASP A 15 -3.75 -14.91 10.30
C ASP A 15 -4.06 -16.08 9.35
N GLY A 16 -3.19 -16.33 8.37
CA GLY A 16 -3.42 -17.32 7.32
C GLY A 16 -4.49 -16.98 6.29
N SER A 17 -5.17 -15.82 6.36
CA SER A 17 -6.27 -15.46 5.46
C SER A 17 -5.87 -15.05 4.03
N GLY A 18 -4.57 -15.11 3.70
CA GLY A 18 -4.07 -14.77 2.35
C GLY A 18 -3.87 -13.27 2.06
N LYS A 19 -3.88 -12.38 3.06
CA LYS A 19 -3.62 -10.92 2.87
C LYS A 19 -2.38 -10.64 2.03
N SER A 20 -1.28 -11.36 2.28
CA SER A 20 -0.02 -11.18 1.55
C SER A 20 -0.16 -11.52 0.07
N THR A 21 -0.86 -12.61 -0.25
CA THR A 21 -1.15 -13.04 -1.62
C THR A 21 -2.06 -12.05 -2.35
N VAL A 22 -3.10 -11.55 -1.66
CA VAL A 22 -3.99 -10.52 -2.22
C VAL A 22 -3.22 -9.24 -2.52
N CYS A 23 -2.37 -8.78 -1.60
CA CYS A 23 -1.56 -7.58 -1.83
C CYS A 23 -0.58 -7.73 -3.02
N GLU A 24 -0.15 -8.95 -3.37
CA GLU A 24 0.76 -9.23 -4.51
C GLU A 24 0.02 -9.06 -5.85
N HIS A 25 -1.23 -9.50 -5.90
CA HIS A 25 -2.09 -9.31 -7.06
C HIS A 25 -2.57 -7.86 -7.15
N LEU A 26 -2.91 -7.25 -6.01
CA LEU A 26 -3.45 -5.91 -5.94
C LEU A 26 -2.49 -4.86 -6.51
N ILE A 27 -1.19 -4.92 -6.15
CA ILE A 27 -0.21 -3.95 -6.66
C ILE A 27 -0.10 -4.00 -8.19
N THR A 28 -0.03 -5.19 -8.77
CA THR A 28 0.00 -5.41 -10.23
C THR A 28 -1.23 -4.85 -10.94
N VAL A 29 -2.40 -4.86 -10.28
CA VAL A 29 -3.64 -4.29 -10.84
C VAL A 29 -3.65 -2.77 -10.70
N VAL A 30 -3.34 -2.23 -9.53
CA VAL A 30 -3.41 -0.79 -9.24
C VAL A 30 -2.35 -0.02 -10.02
N GLU A 31 -1.17 -0.59 -10.26
CA GLU A 31 -0.12 0.00 -11.09
C GLU A 31 -0.56 0.31 -12.53
N LYS A 32 -1.62 -0.34 -13.03
CA LYS A 32 -2.24 -0.03 -14.34
C LYS A 32 -2.98 1.31 -14.35
N TYR A 33 -3.35 1.81 -13.18
CA TYR A 33 -4.12 3.04 -13.01
C TYR A 33 -3.29 4.23 -12.49
N GLY A 34 -2.08 3.96 -11.99
CA GLY A 34 -1.17 4.98 -11.49
C GLY A 34 -0.07 4.40 -10.63
N ALA A 35 0.92 5.23 -10.28
CA ALA A 35 1.98 4.80 -9.38
C ALA A 35 1.40 4.37 -8.02
N ALA A 36 1.73 3.15 -7.61
CA ALA A 36 1.29 2.59 -6.34
C ALA A 36 2.48 1.97 -5.62
N GLU A 37 2.38 1.86 -4.29
CA GLU A 37 3.39 1.22 -3.47
C GLU A 37 2.71 0.32 -2.44
N ARG A 38 3.23 -0.91 -2.30
CA ARG A 38 2.77 -1.85 -1.28
C ARG A 38 3.60 -1.69 -0.01
N VAL A 39 2.92 -1.52 1.12
CA VAL A 39 3.53 -1.52 2.45
C VAL A 39 2.93 -2.62 3.33
N HIS A 40 3.72 -3.19 4.25
CA HIS A 40 3.24 -4.14 5.25
C HIS A 40 3.40 -3.52 6.64
N LEU A 41 2.29 -3.22 7.29
CA LEU A 41 2.26 -2.71 8.67
C LEU A 41 2.74 -3.84 9.60
N GLY A 42 3.98 -3.74 10.05
CA GLY A 42 4.70 -4.81 10.75
C GLY A 42 6.20 -4.50 10.77
N LYS A 43 7.04 -5.40 10.24
CA LYS A 43 8.51 -5.26 10.13
C LYS A 43 8.99 -3.93 9.48
N GLN A 44 8.10 -3.19 8.82
CA GLN A 44 8.34 -1.90 8.16
C GLN A 44 7.48 -0.74 8.70
N ALA A 45 6.80 -0.89 9.84
CA ALA A 45 5.88 0.13 10.39
C ALA A 45 6.52 1.53 10.51
N GLY A 46 7.81 1.61 10.88
CA GLY A 46 8.56 2.88 10.95
C GLY A 46 8.92 3.52 9.60
N ASN A 47 8.89 2.74 8.51
CA ASN A 47 9.18 3.23 7.15
C ASN A 47 7.92 3.50 6.33
N VAL A 48 6.74 3.08 6.80
CA VAL A 48 5.47 3.29 6.07
C VAL A 48 5.24 4.76 5.76
N GLY A 49 5.47 5.64 6.74
CA GLY A 49 5.40 7.09 6.55
C GLY A 49 6.31 7.57 5.41
N ARG A 50 7.53 7.05 5.31
CA ARG A 50 8.49 7.43 4.26
C ARG A 50 8.09 6.88 2.89
N SER A 51 7.58 5.66 2.80
CA SER A 51 7.06 5.09 1.54
C SER A 51 5.89 5.92 1.00
N VAL A 52 4.91 6.26 1.85
CA VAL A 52 3.73 7.02 1.41
C VAL A 52 4.02 8.48 1.10
N THR A 53 5.10 9.08 1.64
CA THR A 53 5.45 10.49 1.40
C THR A 53 6.49 10.72 0.30
N LYS A 54 7.19 9.70 -0.21
CA LYS A 54 8.34 9.89 -1.15
C LYS A 54 7.94 10.30 -2.59
N LYS A 55 6.70 10.72 -2.82
CA LYS A 55 6.21 11.14 -4.15
C LYS A 55 5.30 12.37 -4.09
N LEU A 56 5.69 13.37 -3.29
CA LEU A 56 5.25 14.76 -3.49
C LEU A 56 6.43 15.56 -4.04
#